data_AF-A0A1I5YVC4-F1
#
_entry.id   AF-A0A1I5YVC4-F1
#
_cell.length_a   1.000
_cell.length_b   1.000
_cell.length_c   1.000
_cell.angle_alpha   90.00
_cell.angle_beta   90.00
_cell.angle_gamma   90.00
#
_symmetry.space_group_name_H-M   'P 1'
#
loop_
_entity.id
_entity.type
_entity.pdbx_description
1 polymer ?
#
loop_
_entity_poly.entity_id
_entity_poly.type
_entity_poly.pdbx_seq_one_letter_code
_entity_poly.pdbx_strand_id
1 'polypeptide(L)'
;MINIRRKDFNVLVNFFYSEFFCDYLEEVISDLDDEKSVVTLFKGMEYFIEMMKEYGIEVPFCSIKDYLEQNYEDGNKLFLQLKERYDKEQADYQVDEEFGEMFGSIDFA
;
A
#
# COMPACT_ATOMS: atom_id res chain seq x y z
N MET A 1 23.18 -13.29 -2.26
CA MET A 1 22.37 -12.90 -3.43
C MET A 1 21.36 -14.00 -3.66
N ILE A 2 20.12 -13.79 -3.26
CA ILE A 2 19.03 -14.75 -3.43
C ILE A 2 18.57 -14.64 -4.89
N ASN A 3 18.48 -15.77 -5.60
CA ASN A 3 18.03 -15.80 -6.99
C ASN A 3 16.62 -16.40 -7.04
N ILE A 4 15.60 -15.53 -7.03
CA ILE A 4 14.20 -15.92 -7.15
C ILE A 4 13.84 -16.04 -8.63
N ARG A 5 13.15 -17.12 -9.02
CA ARG A 5 12.64 -17.25 -10.39
C ARG A 5 11.53 -16.21 -10.60
N ARG A 6 11.48 -15.57 -11.77
CA ARG A 6 10.46 -14.57 -12.12
C ARG A 6 9.02 -14.99 -11.75
N LYS A 7 8.65 -16.25 -11.98
CA LYS A 7 7.31 -16.76 -11.62
C LYS A 7 7.04 -16.75 -10.11
N ASP A 8 8.06 -17.06 -9.30
CA ASP A 8 7.93 -17.10 -7.84
C ASP A 8 7.92 -15.67 -7.27
N PHE A 9 8.70 -14.76 -7.88
CA PHE A 9 8.63 -13.33 -7.59
C PHE A 9 7.24 -12.76 -7.85
N ASN A 10 6.66 -13.04 -9.03
CA ASN A 10 5.32 -12.58 -9.35
C ASN A 10 4.26 -13.12 -8.38
N VAL A 11 4.42 -14.35 -7.87
CA VAL A 11 3.51 -14.90 -6.85
C VAL A 11 3.64 -14.13 -5.53
N LEU A 12 4.86 -13.86 -5.07
CA LEU A 12 5.10 -13.06 -3.85
C LEU A 12 4.54 -11.64 -3.97
N VAL A 13 4.75 -11.01 -5.12
CA VAL A 13 4.23 -9.68 -5.43
C VAL A 13 2.71 -9.66 -5.42
N ASN A 14 2.05 -10.66 -6.04
CA ASN A 14 0.60 -10.75 -6.03
C ASN A 14 0.04 -11.00 -4.63
N PHE A 15 0.73 -11.82 -3.83
CA PHE A 15 0.36 -12.05 -2.44
C PHE A 15 0.48 -10.77 -1.61
N PHE A 16 1.61 -10.07 -1.74
CA PHE A 16 1.82 -8.78 -1.09
C PHE A 16 0.73 -7.77 -1.47
N TYR A 17 0.43 -7.67 -2.77
CA TYR A 17 -0.61 -6.79 -3.27
C TYR A 17 -2.00 -7.14 -2.73
N SER A 18 -2.36 -8.43 -2.67
CA SER A 18 -3.67 -8.86 -2.18
C SER A 18 -3.82 -8.58 -0.67
N GLU A 19 -2.94 -9.15 0.16
CA GLU A 19 -3.10 -9.08 1.61
C GLU A 19 -2.80 -7.69 2.17
N PHE A 20 -1.73 -7.04 1.70
CA PHE A 20 -1.27 -5.81 2.34
C PHE A 20 -1.83 -4.54 1.70
N PHE A 21 -2.29 -4.62 0.45
CA PHE A 21 -2.90 -3.47 -0.20
C PHE A 21 -4.41 -3.61 -0.35
N CYS A 22 -4.92 -4.63 -1.05
CA CYS A 22 -6.37 -4.72 -1.28
C CYS A 22 -7.15 -4.95 0.02
N ASP A 23 -6.79 -5.97 0.81
CA ASP A 23 -7.54 -6.30 2.03
C ASP A 23 -7.39 -5.18 3.08
N TYR A 24 -6.17 -4.66 3.27
CA TYR A 24 -5.92 -3.55 4.18
C TYR A 24 -6.63 -2.25 3.75
N LEU A 25 -6.74 -2.00 2.44
CA LEU A 25 -7.50 -0.86 1.93
C LEU A 25 -8.98 -0.97 2.33
N GLU A 26 -9.60 -2.14 2.16
CA GLU A 26 -11.00 -2.36 2.55
C GLU A 26 -11.20 -2.18 4.07
N GLU A 27 -10.24 -2.65 4.88
CA GLU A 27 -10.23 -2.41 6.31
C GLU A 27 -10.16 -0.91 6.64
N VAL A 28 -9.24 -0.17 6.02
CA VAL A 28 -9.07 1.27 6.22
C VAL A 28 -10.29 2.07 5.76
N ILE A 29 -10.94 1.67 4.66
CA ILE A 29 -12.19 2.31 4.19
C ILE A 29 -13.33 2.09 5.18
N SER A 30 -13.40 0.89 5.76
CA SER A 30 -14.47 0.50 6.70
C SER A 30 -14.19 0.93 8.14
N ASP A 31 -12.99 1.40 8.43
CA ASP A 31 -12.51 1.81 9.74
C ASP A 31 -13.02 3.21 10.11
N LEU A 32 -14.19 3.23 10.77
CA LEU A 32 -14.87 4.46 11.21
C LEU A 32 -14.27 5.08 12.48
N ASP A 33 -13.50 4.29 13.24
CA ASP A 33 -12.91 4.69 14.52
C ASP A 33 -11.43 5.10 14.38
N ASP A 34 -10.90 5.12 13.16
CA ASP A 34 -9.52 5.46 12.80
C ASP A 34 -8.47 4.58 13.53
N GLU A 35 -8.79 3.30 13.79
CA GLU A 35 -7.87 2.35 14.40
C GLU A 35 -6.82 1.82 13.42
N LYS A 36 -7.11 1.86 12.11
CA LYS A 36 -6.22 1.41 11.04
C LYS A 36 -5.39 2.59 10.54
N SER A 37 -4.07 2.40 10.52
CA SER A 37 -3.13 3.41 10.03
C SER A 37 -3.31 3.64 8.53
N VAL A 38 -3.74 4.84 8.14
CA VAL A 38 -3.81 5.25 6.73
C VAL A 38 -2.43 5.64 6.21
N VAL A 39 -1.49 6.02 7.10
CA VAL A 39 -0.07 6.20 6.75
C VAL A 39 0.53 4.90 6.24
N THR A 40 0.24 3.78 6.91
CA THR A 40 0.67 2.45 6.48
C THR A 40 0.14 2.12 5.08
N LEU A 41 -1.13 2.41 4.80
CA LEU A 41 -1.74 2.18 3.49
C LEU A 41 -1.05 2.98 2.38
N PHE A 42 -0.85 4.28 2.59
CA PHE A 42 -0.26 5.18 1.58
C PHE A 42 1.20 4.80 1.30
N LYS A 43 2.01 4.70 2.34
CA LYS A 43 3.43 4.33 2.19
C LYS A 43 3.60 2.93 1.62
N GLY A 44 2.71 1.99 1.94
CA GLY A 44 2.77 0.63 1.40
C GLY A 44 2.45 0.56 -0.08
N MET A 45 1.46 1.33 -0.53
CA MET A 45 1.16 1.44 -1.95
C MET A 45 2.28 2.14 -2.72
N GLU A 46 2.87 3.20 -2.15
CA GLU A 46 4.03 3.89 -2.74
C GLU A 46 5.21 2.92 -2.91
N TYR A 47 5.56 2.20 -1.84
CA TYR A 47 6.61 1.19 -1.85
C TYR A 47 6.33 0.07 -2.88
N PHE A 48 5.09 -0.41 -2.96
CA PHE A 48 4.69 -1.39 -3.97
C PHE A 48 4.93 -0.89 -5.40
N ILE A 49 4.48 0.33 -5.70
CA ILE A 49 4.62 0.94 -7.02
C ILE A 49 6.11 1.14 -7.36
N GLU A 50 6.92 1.58 -6.41
CA GLU A 50 8.38 1.71 -6.58
C GLU A 50 9.03 0.35 -6.87
N MET A 51 8.68 -0.69 -6.11
CA MET A 51 9.15 -2.05 -6.36
C MET A 51 8.73 -2.52 -7.76
N MET A 52 7.49 -2.30 -8.19
CA MET A 52 7.06 -2.71 -9.54
C MET A 52 7.88 -2.02 -10.62
N LYS A 53 8.17 -0.72 -10.46
CA LYS A 53 9.02 0.04 -11.38
C LYS A 53 10.46 -0.48 -11.41
N GLU A 54 11.06 -0.75 -10.25
CA GLU A 54 12.44 -1.25 -10.14
C GLU A 54 12.63 -2.57 -10.89
N TYR A 55 11.65 -3.47 -10.78
CA TYR A 55 11.69 -4.79 -11.43
C TYR A 55 11.09 -4.81 -12.84
N GLY A 56 10.69 -3.65 -13.40
CA GLY A 56 10.13 -3.54 -14.74
C GLY A 56 8.80 -4.28 -14.91
N ILE A 57 7.99 -4.34 -13.86
CA ILE A 57 6.64 -4.89 -13.87
C ILE A 57 5.65 -3.76 -14.10
N GLU A 58 4.83 -3.88 -15.14
CA GLU A 58 3.77 -2.90 -15.42
C GLU A 58 2.54 -3.17 -14.55
N VAL A 59 2.04 -2.11 -13.91
CA VAL A 59 0.77 -2.09 -13.20
C VAL A 59 -0.14 -1.01 -13.80
N PRO A 60 -1.49 -1.18 -13.77
CA PRO A 60 -2.42 -0.27 -14.46
C PRO A 60 -2.67 1.06 -13.72
N PHE A 61 -1.93 1.33 -12.64
CA PHE A 61 -2.07 2.52 -11.81
C PHE A 61 -0.70 3.06 -11.43
N CYS A 62 -0.60 4.39 -11.25
CA CYS A 62 0.65 5.06 -10.90
C CYS A 62 0.63 5.64 -9.48
N SER A 63 -0.52 5.57 -8.80
CA SER A 63 -0.74 6.09 -7.45
C SER A 63 -1.95 5.41 -6.80
N ILE A 64 -2.09 5.55 -5.48
CA ILE A 64 -3.30 5.14 -4.77
C ILE A 64 -4.54 5.88 -5.29
N LYS A 65 -4.39 7.16 -5.67
CA LYS A 65 -5.48 7.93 -6.29
C LYS A 65 -5.97 7.28 -7.58
N ASP A 66 -5.04 6.96 -8.49
CA ASP A 66 -5.38 6.34 -9.77
C ASP A 66 -6.07 4.98 -9.53
N TYR A 67 -5.57 4.21 -8.56
CA TYR A 67 -6.20 2.96 -8.18
C TYR A 67 -7.65 3.17 -7.71
N LEU A 68 -7.88 4.10 -6.79
CA LEU A 68 -9.22 4.37 -6.25
C LEU A 68 -10.18 4.88 -7.32
N GLU A 69 -9.74 5.80 -8.18
CA GLU A 69 -10.55 6.34 -9.29
C GLU A 69 -10.91 5.27 -10.33
N GLN A 70 -10.09 4.24 -10.51
CA GLN A 70 -10.37 3.14 -11.44
C GLN A 70 -11.29 2.06 -10.86
N ASN A 71 -11.26 1.85 -9.54
CA ASN A 71 -11.89 0.68 -8.90
C ASN A 71 -13.13 1.01 -8.06
N TYR A 72 -13.37 2.27 -7.70
CA TYR A 72 -14.50 2.69 -6.86
C TYR A 72 -15.34 3.78 -7.54
N GLU A 73 -16.67 3.69 -7.41
CA GLU A 73 -17.64 4.61 -8.05
C GLU A 73 -17.38 6.08 -7.66
N ASP A 74 -17.04 6.33 -6.40
CA ASP A 74 -16.71 7.65 -5.83
C ASP A 74 -15.20 7.78 -5.52
N GLY A 75 -14.34 7.14 -6.32
CA GLY A 75 -12.91 6.99 -6.03
C GLY A 75 -12.16 8.28 -5.66
N ASN A 76 -12.41 9.40 -6.35
CA ASN A 76 -11.78 10.69 -6.00
C ASN A 76 -12.24 11.22 -4.64
N LYS A 77 -13.51 11.04 -4.28
CA LYS A 77 -14.04 11.45 -2.97
C LYS A 77 -13.42 10.59 -1.87
N LEU A 78 -13.31 9.29 -2.10
CA LEU A 78 -12.66 8.36 -1.18
C LEU A 78 -11.18 8.72 -0.99
N PHE A 79 -10.47 8.99 -2.07
CA PHE A 79 -9.09 9.47 -2.00
C PHE A 79 -8.94 10.73 -1.14
N LEU A 80 -9.82 11.72 -1.33
CA LEU A 80 -9.77 12.97 -0.54
C LEU A 80 -10.00 12.71 0.96
N GLN A 81 -10.91 11.81 1.32
CA GLN A 81 -11.17 11.42 2.71
C GLN A 81 -9.94 10.74 3.33
N LEU A 82 -9.39 9.75 2.63
CA LEU A 82 -8.19 9.04 3.09
C LEU A 82 -6.97 9.98 3.16
N LYS A 83 -6.85 10.92 2.22
CA LYS A 83 -5.76 11.90 2.19
C LYS A 83 -5.85 12.88 3.36
N GLU A 84 -7.05 13.36 3.69
CA GLU A 84 -7.25 14.22 4.87
C GLU A 84 -6.84 13.49 6.16
N ARG A 85 -7.18 12.21 6.26
CA ARG A 85 -6.80 11.37 7.40
C ARG A 85 -5.30 11.12 7.44
N TYR A 86 -4.68 10.88 6.29
CA TYR A 86 -3.24 10.73 6.15
C TYR A 86 -2.49 11.98 6.57
N ASP A 87 -2.92 13.17 6.15
CA ASP A 87 -2.26 14.42 6.50
C ASP A 87 -2.34 14.70 8.03
N LYS A 88 -3.39 14.23 8.70
CA LYS A 88 -3.52 14.28 10.18
C LYS A 88 -2.57 13.28 10.85
N GLU A 89 -2.64 12.02 10.45
CA GLU A 89 -1.86 10.93 11.08
C GLU A 89 -0.35 11.09 10.81
N GLN A 90 0.04 11.53 9.60
CA GLN A 90 1.45 11.75 9.25
C GLN A 90 2.11 12.83 10.11
N ALA A 91 1.35 13.86 10.54
CA ALA A 91 1.89 14.90 11.41
C ALA A 91 2.36 14.34 12.76
N ASP A 92 1.74 13.25 13.23
CA ASP A 92 2.07 12.56 14.47
C ASP A 92 3.08 11.40 14.25
N TYR A 93 3.20 10.90 13.02
CA TYR A 93 4.06 9.79 12.63
C TYR A 93 5.53 10.23 12.48
N GLN A 94 6.27 10.34 13.59
CA GLN A 94 7.74 10.50 13.62
C GLN A 94 8.47 9.15 13.47
N VAL A 95 8.16 8.36 12.43
CA VAL A 95 8.87 7.09 12.19
C VAL A 95 9.96 7.33 11.15
N ASP A 96 11.20 7.32 11.62
CA ASP A 96 12.45 7.48 10.82
C ASP A 96 12.82 6.22 10.01
N GLU A 97 12.10 5.11 10.16
CA GLU A 97 12.36 3.84 9.47
C GLU A 97 11.72 3.80 8.08
N GLU A 98 12.47 3.28 7.09
CA GLU A 98 11.97 3.07 5.73
C GLU A 98 10.91 1.95 5.74
N PHE A 99 9.85 2.10 4.94
CA PHE A 99 8.72 1.17 4.90
C PHE A 99 9.16 -0.30 4.63
N GLY A 100 10.22 -0.48 3.83
CA GLY A 100 10.81 -1.80 3.58
C GLY A 100 11.42 -2.45 4.83
N GLU A 101 11.88 -1.68 5.82
CA GLU A 101 12.39 -2.21 7.09
C GLU A 101 11.23 -2.58 8.03
N MET A 102 10.16 -1.77 8.05
CA MET A 102 8.94 -2.05 8.81
C MET A 102 8.28 -3.36 8.38
N PHE A 103 8.22 -3.64 7.06
CA PHE A 103 7.56 -4.83 6.53
C PHE A 103 8.51 -6.00 6.27
N GLY A 104 9.81 -5.74 6.12
CA GLY A 104 10.84 -6.78 5.98
C GLY A 104 11.11 -7.56 7.27
N SER A 105 10.64 -7.05 8.41
CA SER A 105 10.76 -7.66 9.75
C SER A 105 9.49 -8.36 10.23
N ILE A 106 8.41 -8.33 9.44
CA ILE A 106 7.17 -9.06 9.77
C ILE A 106 7.42 -10.56 9.61
N ASP A 107 7.49 -11.26 10.74
CA ASP A 107 7.50 -12.73 10.77
C ASP A 107 6.14 -13.24 10.28
N PHE A 108 6.13 -13.92 9.14
CA PHE A 108 4.98 -14.70 8.68
C PHE A 108 4.85 -15.94 9.58
N ALA A 109 4.14 -15.78 10.70
CA ALA A 109 3.80 -16.86 11.62
C ALA A 109 2.65 -17.75 11.10
#